data_AF-A0AA91BJB7-F1
#
_entry.id   AF-A0AA91BJB7-F1
#
_cell.length_a   1.000
_cell.length_b   1.000
_cell.length_c   1.000
_cell.angle_alpha   90.00
_cell.angle_beta   90.00
_cell.angle_gamma   90.00
#
_symmetry.space_group_name_H-M   'P 1'
#
loop_
_entity.id
_entity.type
_entity.pdbx_description
1 polymer ?
#
loop_
_entity_poly.entity_id
_entity_poly.type
_entity_poly.pdbx_seq_one_letter_code
_entity_poly.pdbx_strand_id
1 'polypeptide(L)'
;MWKIKHRILRMKIKTPPSEELRGTWRNSVRVGAMFGNYNEAMGLLRYRNELNEQVKDKFSKYGDVLTLEHVQITLGKKLCGGFIDITETSIALIDHVMVELYHFLLEFPIVAESNIELSRVREWGGVPTYENKQEAFLKCMEPIKQPNFKKFFAYTGMSEQEARDKYTFKSWFD
;
A
#
# COMPACT_ATOMS: atom_id res chain seq x y z
N MET A 1 -21.67 15.96 -22.92
CA MET A 1 -20.57 15.51 -23.80
C MET A 1 -19.43 16.52 -23.71
N TRP A 2 -18.40 16.25 -22.90
CA TRP A 2 -17.30 17.19 -22.67
C TRP A 2 -16.38 17.24 -23.90
N LYS A 3 -16.37 18.36 -24.64
CA LYS A 3 -15.42 18.60 -25.72
C LYS A 3 -14.12 19.12 -25.11
N ILE A 4 -13.21 18.23 -24.76
CA ILE A 4 -11.86 18.61 -24.34
C ILE A 4 -11.18 19.28 -25.53
N LYS A 5 -10.78 20.55 -25.38
CA LYS A 5 -10.02 21.26 -26.42
C LYS A 5 -8.65 20.59 -26.57
N HIS A 6 -8.51 19.72 -27.58
CA HIS A 6 -7.24 19.08 -28.00
C HIS A 6 -6.09 20.08 -28.34
N ARG A 7 -6.34 21.39 -28.27
CA ARG A 7 -5.34 22.45 -28.47
C ARG A 7 -4.28 22.51 -27.37
N ILE A 8 -4.51 21.95 -26.18
CA ILE A 8 -3.56 21.95 -25.04
C ILE A 8 -2.60 20.74 -25.12
N LEU A 9 -3.00 19.67 -25.80
CA LEU A 9 -2.29 18.38 -25.89
C LEU A 9 -1.49 18.24 -27.20
N ARG A 10 -1.09 19.34 -27.86
CA ARG A 10 -0.46 19.31 -29.19
C ARG A 10 1.02 18.90 -29.20
N MET A 11 1.61 18.61 -28.04
CA MET A 11 2.97 18.09 -27.99
C MET A 11 3.02 16.66 -28.53
N LYS A 12 4.05 16.36 -29.32
CA LYS A 12 4.31 14.99 -29.78
C LYS A 12 4.71 14.16 -28.56
N ILE A 13 3.79 13.35 -28.06
CA ILE A 13 4.01 12.49 -26.88
C ILE A 13 5.13 11.51 -27.22
N LYS A 14 6.23 11.57 -26.47
CA LYS A 14 7.28 10.55 -26.51
C LYS A 14 6.77 9.35 -25.71
N THR A 15 6.16 8.39 -26.39
CA THR A 15 5.74 7.14 -25.75
C THR A 15 6.97 6.24 -25.62
N PRO A 16 7.35 5.82 -24.40
CA PRO A 16 8.42 4.84 -24.23
C PRO A 16 8.01 3.47 -24.83
N PRO A 17 8.98 2.58 -25.09
CA PRO A 17 8.71 1.19 -25.46
C PRO A 17 7.73 0.51 -24.49
N SER A 18 6.99 -0.49 -24.96
CA SER A 18 5.92 -1.16 -24.20
C SER A 18 6.38 -1.79 -22.88
N GLU A 19 7.63 -2.25 -22.80
CA GLU A 19 8.22 -2.80 -21.57
C GLU A 19 8.47 -1.71 -20.52
N GLU A 20 9.10 -0.60 -20.92
CA GLU A 20 9.34 0.56 -20.05
C GLU A 20 8.04 1.24 -19.62
N LEU A 21 7.02 1.25 -20.50
CA LEU A 21 5.72 1.86 -20.21
C LEU A 21 5.07 1.24 -18.96
N ARG A 22 5.25 -0.08 -18.74
CA ARG A 22 4.63 -0.81 -17.61
C ARG A 22 5.06 -0.25 -16.26
N GLY A 23 6.33 0.12 -16.14
CA GLY A 23 6.92 0.70 -14.93
C GLY A 23 6.67 2.19 -14.78
N THR A 24 6.07 2.87 -15.76
CA THR A 24 5.86 4.33 -15.68
C THR A 24 4.45 4.68 -15.21
N TRP A 25 4.29 5.87 -14.63
CA TRP A 25 2.96 6.42 -14.30
C TRP A 25 2.13 6.85 -15.52
N ARG A 26 2.63 6.62 -16.75
CA ARG A 26 1.81 6.68 -17.97
C ARG A 26 0.87 5.48 -18.08
N ASN A 27 1.18 4.38 -17.40
CA ASN A 27 0.35 3.18 -17.38
C ASN A 27 -0.88 3.39 -16.48
N SER A 28 -2.05 3.59 -17.09
CA SER A 28 -3.31 3.75 -16.36
C SER A 28 -3.67 2.52 -15.51
N VAL A 29 -3.20 1.32 -15.89
CA VAL A 29 -3.39 0.10 -15.10
C VAL A 29 -2.63 0.20 -13.78
N ARG A 30 -1.40 0.73 -13.77
CA ARG A 30 -0.62 0.95 -12.54
C ARG A 30 -1.33 1.94 -11.62
N VAL A 31 -1.82 3.05 -12.16
CA VAL A 31 -2.58 4.05 -11.40
C VAL A 31 -3.85 3.41 -10.80
N GLY A 32 -4.59 2.64 -11.61
CA GLY A 32 -5.76 1.89 -11.13
C GLY A 32 -5.42 0.88 -10.03
N ALA A 33 -4.31 0.14 -10.18
CA ALA A 33 -3.86 -0.82 -9.19
C ALA A 33 -3.47 -0.15 -7.86
N MET A 34 -2.80 1.01 -7.90
CA MET A 34 -2.44 1.79 -6.71
C MET A 34 -3.68 2.17 -5.89
N PHE A 35 -4.73 2.73 -6.53
CA PHE A 35 -5.98 3.04 -5.84
C PHE A 35 -6.75 1.78 -5.40
N GLY A 36 -6.68 0.70 -6.19
CA GLY A 36 -7.21 -0.60 -5.81
C GLY A 36 -6.59 -1.14 -4.53
N ASN A 37 -5.26 -1.14 -4.46
CA ASN A 37 -4.48 -1.57 -3.30
C ASN A 37 -4.78 -0.71 -2.06
N TYR A 38 -4.95 0.61 -2.23
CA TYR A 38 -5.38 1.48 -1.13
C TYR A 38 -6.76 1.07 -0.59
N ASN A 39 -7.74 0.84 -1.47
CA ASN A 39 -9.08 0.42 -1.05
C ASN A 39 -9.05 -0.96 -0.37
N GLU A 40 -8.25 -1.88 -0.90
CA GLU A 40 -8.03 -3.19 -0.30
C GLU A 40 -7.45 -3.05 1.11
N ALA A 41 -6.38 -2.25 1.29
CA ALA A 41 -5.79 -1.99 2.60
C ALA A 41 -6.83 -1.45 3.61
N MET A 42 -7.68 -0.51 3.18
CA MET A 42 -8.76 0.01 4.01
C MET A 42 -9.81 -1.07 4.35
N GLY A 43 -10.12 -1.97 3.41
CA GLY A 43 -10.99 -3.12 3.64
C GLY A 43 -10.40 -4.11 4.66
N LEU A 44 -9.13 -4.48 4.50
CA LEU A 44 -8.42 -5.36 5.41
C LEU A 44 -8.34 -4.77 6.83
N LEU A 45 -8.09 -3.46 6.96
CA LEU A 45 -8.10 -2.77 8.26
C LEU A 45 -9.46 -2.84 8.96
N ARG A 46 -10.56 -2.67 8.21
CA ARG A 46 -11.92 -2.80 8.78
C ARG A 46 -12.17 -4.22 9.26
N TYR A 47 -11.85 -5.21 8.43
CA TYR A 47 -12.01 -6.61 8.80
C TYR A 47 -11.10 -7.00 9.98
N ARG A 48 -9.87 -6.49 10.03
CA ARG A 48 -8.97 -6.64 11.18
C ARG A 48 -9.60 -6.06 12.45
N ASN A 49 -10.26 -4.92 12.37
CA ASN A 49 -10.92 -4.31 13.53
C ASN A 49 -12.10 -5.17 14.00
N GLU A 50 -12.89 -5.74 13.10
CA GLU A 50 -13.96 -6.68 13.46
C GLU A 50 -13.42 -7.92 14.17
N LEU A 51 -12.31 -8.50 13.68
CA LEU A 51 -11.64 -9.62 14.34
C LEU A 51 -11.04 -9.22 15.69
N ASN A 52 -10.50 -8.00 15.80
CA ASN A 52 -9.96 -7.47 17.05
C ASN A 52 -11.03 -7.37 18.13
N GLU A 53 -12.25 -6.95 17.79
CA GLU A 53 -13.36 -6.92 18.75
C GLU A 53 -13.75 -8.33 19.20
N GLN A 54 -13.74 -9.33 18.30
CA GLN A 54 -13.95 -10.74 18.69
C GLN A 54 -12.85 -11.26 19.63
N VAL A 55 -11.59 -10.90 19.35
CA VAL A 55 -10.44 -11.24 20.20
C VAL A 55 -10.59 -10.61 21.58
N LYS A 56 -10.93 -9.32 21.65
CA LYS A 56 -11.16 -8.60 22.91
C LYS A 56 -12.32 -9.19 23.71
N ASP A 57 -13.44 -9.50 23.08
CA ASP A 57 -14.59 -10.11 23.75
C ASP A 57 -14.21 -11.43 24.44
N LYS A 58 -13.44 -12.28 23.75
CA LYS A 58 -12.91 -13.52 24.31
C LYS A 58 -11.98 -13.32 25.51
N PHE A 59 -11.21 -12.23 25.53
CA PHE A 59 -10.29 -11.93 26.64
C PHE A 59 -10.86 -10.97 27.69
N SER A 60 -12.07 -10.44 27.50
CA SER A 60 -12.70 -9.45 28.39
C SER A 60 -12.82 -9.89 29.86
N LYS A 61 -12.78 -11.21 30.11
CA LYS A 61 -12.92 -11.83 31.43
C LYS A 61 -11.59 -12.30 32.04
N TYR A 62 -10.47 -12.12 31.34
CA TYR A 62 -9.15 -12.59 31.76
C TYR A 62 -8.27 -11.42 32.21
N GLY A 63 -7.41 -11.64 33.22
CA GLY A 63 -6.47 -10.63 33.70
C GLY A 63 -5.26 -10.42 32.77
N ASP A 64 -4.43 -9.42 33.09
CA ASP A 64 -3.37 -8.86 32.20
C ASP A 64 -2.25 -9.84 31.79
N VAL A 65 -2.09 -10.99 32.44
CA VAL A 65 -1.00 -11.93 32.15
C VAL A 65 -1.55 -13.21 31.52
N LEU A 66 -1.48 -13.27 30.19
CA LEU A 66 -1.88 -14.44 29.41
C LEU A 66 -0.64 -15.10 28.79
N THR A 67 -0.48 -16.40 29.01
CA THR A 67 0.54 -17.18 28.30
C THR A 67 0.13 -17.40 26.85
N LEU A 68 1.11 -17.66 25.99
CA LEU A 68 0.85 -17.88 24.57
C LEU A 68 -0.10 -19.07 24.31
N GLU A 69 0.13 -20.16 25.04
CA GLU A 69 -0.69 -21.36 24.96
C GLU A 69 -2.14 -21.06 25.36
N HIS A 70 -2.34 -20.26 26.41
CA HIS A 70 -3.67 -19.81 26.81
C HIS A 70 -4.35 -18.99 25.72
N VAL A 71 -3.60 -18.08 25.06
CA VAL A 71 -4.13 -17.29 23.95
C VAL A 71 -4.58 -18.18 22.79
N GLN A 72 -3.76 -19.18 22.42
CA GLN A 72 -4.06 -20.10 21.34
C GLN A 72 -5.27 -20.98 21.63
N ILE A 73 -5.41 -21.48 22.87
CA ILE A 73 -6.57 -22.26 23.30
C ILE A 73 -7.85 -21.41 23.25
N THR A 74 -7.81 -20.21 23.83
CA THR A 74 -8.99 -19.34 23.95
C THR A 74 -9.48 -18.83 22.58
N LEU A 75 -8.56 -18.41 21.71
CA LEU A 75 -8.92 -17.95 20.36
C LEU A 75 -9.29 -19.12 19.45
N GLY A 76 -8.61 -20.25 19.60
CA GLY A 76 -8.60 -21.35 18.64
C GLY A 76 -7.72 -21.04 17.42
N LYS A 77 -7.27 -22.08 16.73
CA LYS A 77 -6.34 -21.97 15.59
C LYS A 77 -6.83 -21.03 14.48
N LYS A 78 -8.12 -21.10 14.13
CA LYS A 78 -8.72 -20.31 13.04
C LYS A 78 -8.65 -18.81 13.31
N LEU A 79 -9.10 -18.37 14.50
CA LEU A 79 -9.14 -16.95 14.85
C LEU A 79 -7.74 -16.41 15.14
N CYS A 80 -6.90 -17.19 15.83
CA CYS A 80 -5.52 -16.79 16.11
C CYS A 80 -4.70 -16.62 14.81
N GLY A 81 -4.71 -17.64 13.94
CA GLY A 81 -4.01 -17.59 12.66
C GLY A 81 -4.57 -16.52 11.73
N GLY A 82 -5.90 -16.41 11.62
CA GLY A 82 -6.55 -15.40 10.78
C GLY A 82 -6.30 -13.97 11.25
N PHE A 83 -6.25 -13.73 12.57
CA PHE A 83 -5.96 -12.40 13.12
C PHE A 83 -4.51 -11.96 12.88
N ILE A 84 -3.56 -12.88 13.00
CA ILE A 84 -2.15 -12.62 12.65
C ILE A 84 -2.05 -12.38 11.15
N ASP A 85 -2.66 -13.24 10.34
CA ASP A 85 -2.60 -13.14 8.89
C ASP A 85 -3.12 -11.78 8.37
N ILE A 86 -4.29 -11.36 8.82
CA ILE A 86 -4.88 -10.09 8.39
C ILE A 86 -4.04 -8.89 8.87
N THR A 87 -3.46 -8.98 10.07
CA THR A 87 -2.66 -7.89 10.64
C THR A 87 -1.40 -7.68 9.82
N GLU A 88 -0.69 -8.76 9.51
CA GLU A 88 0.56 -8.73 8.76
C GLU A 88 0.34 -8.36 7.30
N THR A 89 -0.75 -8.86 6.70
CA THR A 89 -1.16 -8.45 5.35
C THR A 89 -1.49 -6.96 5.30
N SER A 90 -2.20 -6.45 6.31
CA SER A 90 -2.55 -5.02 6.39
C SER A 90 -1.30 -4.16 6.51
N ILE A 91 -0.38 -4.52 7.40
CA ILE A 91 0.89 -3.79 7.61
C ILE A 91 1.70 -3.75 6.30
N ALA A 92 1.94 -4.91 5.70
CA ALA A 92 2.74 -5.01 4.48
C ALA A 92 2.11 -4.26 3.30
N LEU A 93 0.78 -4.31 3.15
CA LEU A 93 0.09 -3.62 2.06
C LEU A 93 0.06 -2.10 2.28
N ILE A 94 -0.09 -1.63 3.53
CA ILE A 94 -0.06 -0.20 3.86
C ILE A 94 1.32 0.37 3.53
N ASP A 95 2.40 -0.28 3.94
CA ASP A 95 3.77 0.14 3.61
C ASP A 95 3.97 0.22 2.09
N HIS A 96 3.53 -0.80 1.36
CA HIS A 96 3.61 -0.82 -0.10
C HIS A 96 2.82 0.33 -0.74
N VAL A 97 1.58 0.56 -0.30
CA VAL A 97 0.72 1.64 -0.80
C VAL A 97 1.30 3.01 -0.49
N MET A 98 1.87 3.22 0.69
CA MET A 98 2.50 4.47 1.07
C MET A 98 3.67 4.82 0.16
N VAL A 99 4.55 3.85 -0.12
CA VAL A 99 5.67 4.01 -1.05
C VAL A 99 5.15 4.33 -2.46
N GLU A 100 4.22 3.54 -2.99
CA GLU A 100 3.65 3.78 -4.33
C GLU A 100 3.01 5.16 -4.47
N LEU A 101 2.21 5.59 -3.49
CA LEU A 101 1.59 6.91 -3.48
C LEU A 101 2.63 8.03 -3.42
N TYR A 102 3.68 7.86 -2.60
CA TYR A 102 4.76 8.85 -2.51
C TYR A 102 5.49 8.99 -3.85
N HIS A 103 5.85 7.88 -4.50
CA HIS A 103 6.45 7.91 -5.83
C HIS A 103 5.52 8.52 -6.88
N PHE A 104 4.22 8.22 -6.83
CA PHE A 104 3.24 8.85 -7.71
C PHE A 104 3.25 10.38 -7.55
N LEU A 105 3.26 10.88 -6.32
CA LEU A 105 3.29 12.33 -6.05
C LEU A 105 4.56 13.01 -6.59
N LEU A 106 5.70 12.32 -6.59
CA LEU A 106 6.96 12.86 -7.10
C LEU A 106 7.07 12.78 -8.63
N GLU A 107 6.66 11.66 -9.22
CA GLU A 107 6.98 11.33 -10.62
C GLU A 107 5.83 11.65 -11.58
N PHE A 108 4.58 11.60 -11.13
CA PHE A 108 3.43 11.89 -11.99
C PHE A 108 3.40 13.33 -12.51
N PRO A 109 3.78 14.37 -11.74
CA PRO A 109 3.93 15.73 -12.28
C PRO A 109 4.86 15.79 -13.50
N ILE A 110 5.99 15.09 -13.47
CA ILE A 110 6.96 15.03 -14.58
C ILE A 110 6.31 14.39 -15.81
N VAL A 111 5.54 13.31 -15.60
CA VAL A 111 4.75 12.68 -16.68
C VAL A 111 3.70 13.65 -17.23
N ALA A 112 2.99 14.40 -16.37
CA ALA A 112 1.97 15.34 -16.77
C ALA A 112 2.56 16.51 -17.60
N GLU A 113 3.66 17.11 -17.14
CA GLU A 113 4.36 18.18 -17.86
C GLU A 113 4.82 17.75 -19.25
N SER A 114 5.27 16.50 -19.40
CA SER A 114 5.69 15.98 -20.70
C SER A 114 4.54 15.84 -21.72
N ASN A 115 3.28 15.86 -21.27
CA ASN A 115 2.09 15.69 -22.10
C ASN A 115 1.29 16.99 -22.28
N ILE A 116 1.61 18.05 -21.53
CA ILE A 116 0.89 19.32 -21.53
C ILE A 116 1.78 20.41 -22.14
N GLU A 117 1.25 21.15 -23.11
CA GLU A 117 1.94 22.33 -23.64
C GLU A 117 1.85 23.50 -22.64
N LEU A 118 2.74 23.50 -21.63
CA LEU A 118 2.71 24.45 -20.51
C LEU A 118 2.68 25.92 -20.96
N SER A 119 3.31 26.26 -22.09
CA SER A 119 3.28 27.61 -22.67
C SER A 119 1.88 28.14 -22.91
N ARG A 120 0.87 27.27 -23.09
CA ARG A 120 -0.53 27.64 -23.31
C ARG A 120 -1.35 27.82 -22.04
N VAL A 121 -0.82 27.38 -20.90
CA VAL A 121 -1.50 27.43 -19.59
C VAL A 121 -0.76 28.28 -18.56
N ARG A 122 0.41 28.87 -18.93
CA ARG A 122 1.22 29.73 -18.05
C ARG A 122 0.44 30.83 -17.33
N GLU A 123 -0.55 31.44 -17.98
CA GLU A 123 -1.38 32.51 -17.39
C GLU A 123 -2.43 31.98 -16.40
N TRP A 124 -2.73 30.68 -16.46
CA TRP A 124 -3.78 30.01 -15.68
C TRP A 124 -3.22 29.14 -14.54
N GLY A 125 -1.92 28.85 -14.55
CA GLY A 125 -1.22 28.09 -13.51
C GLY A 125 -0.12 27.17 -14.03
N GLY A 126 0.49 26.43 -13.11
CA GLY A 126 1.50 25.39 -13.39
C GLY A 126 1.02 24.00 -12.97
N VAL A 127 1.82 22.97 -13.27
CA VAL A 127 1.58 21.62 -12.74
C VAL A 127 2.02 21.61 -11.27
N PRO A 128 1.17 21.16 -10.34
CA PRO A 128 1.55 21.08 -8.94
C PRO A 128 2.64 20.03 -8.76
N THR A 129 3.68 20.38 -8.01
CA THR A 129 4.72 19.46 -7.56
C THR A 129 4.56 19.17 -6.07
N TYR A 130 5.11 18.05 -5.61
CA TYR A 130 5.05 17.64 -4.21
C TYR A 130 6.46 17.61 -3.61
N GLU A 131 6.59 18.16 -2.41
CA GLU A 131 7.76 18.04 -1.57
C GLU A 131 7.34 18.02 -0.11
N ASN A 132 7.86 17.07 0.67
CA ASN A 132 7.67 17.04 2.11
C ASN A 132 8.96 16.60 2.81
N LYS A 133 9.54 17.52 3.58
CA LYS A 133 10.80 17.36 4.30
C LYS A 133 10.62 17.24 5.82
N GLN A 134 9.37 17.18 6.29
CA GLN A 134 9.10 17.09 7.72
C GLN A 134 9.63 15.75 8.25
N GLU A 135 10.39 15.79 9.34
CA GLU A 135 10.96 14.58 9.96
C GLU A 135 9.89 13.54 10.31
N ALA A 136 8.72 14.00 10.77
CA ALA A 136 7.58 13.13 11.07
C ALA A 136 7.13 12.34 9.83
N PHE A 137 7.08 12.99 8.66
CA PHE A 137 6.73 12.34 7.41
C PHE A 137 7.81 11.34 6.98
N LEU A 138 9.09 11.74 7.02
CA LEU A 138 10.21 10.87 6.66
C LEU A 138 10.25 9.61 7.53
N LYS A 139 9.98 9.76 8.82
CA LYS A 139 9.87 8.63 9.76
C LYS A 139 8.71 7.69 9.44
N CYS A 140 7.58 8.22 8.96
CA CYS A 140 6.48 7.37 8.50
C CYS A 140 6.84 6.57 7.24
N MET A 141 7.73 7.09 6.41
CA MET A 141 8.19 6.40 5.19
C MET A 141 9.26 5.32 5.47
N GLU A 142 9.76 5.21 6.70
CA GLU A 142 10.61 4.08 7.10
C GLU A 142 9.80 2.78 7.09
N PRO A 143 10.27 1.71 6.43
CA PRO A 143 9.55 0.44 6.39
C PRO A 143 9.27 -0.09 7.80
N ILE A 144 8.05 -0.59 8.02
CA ILE A 144 7.70 -1.24 9.28
C ILE A 144 8.58 -2.47 9.46
N LYS A 145 9.02 -2.67 10.70
CA LYS A 145 9.88 -3.79 11.06
C LYS A 145 9.19 -5.11 10.68
N GLN A 146 9.86 -5.85 9.80
CA GLN A 146 9.40 -7.15 9.33
C GLN A 146 9.17 -8.12 10.50
N PRO A 147 8.13 -8.96 10.42
CA PRO A 147 7.79 -9.86 11.49
C PRO A 147 8.81 -10.99 11.61
N ASN A 148 8.84 -11.65 12.77
CA ASN A 148 9.69 -12.82 12.96
C ASN A 148 9.03 -14.04 12.34
N PHE A 149 9.29 -14.26 11.04
CA PHE A 149 8.71 -15.36 10.26
C PHE A 149 8.95 -16.75 10.87
N LYS A 150 10.02 -16.95 11.65
CA LYS A 150 10.26 -18.23 12.37
C LYS A 150 9.15 -18.58 13.36
N LYS A 151 8.43 -17.58 13.86
CA LYS A 151 7.34 -17.76 14.82
C LYS A 151 5.99 -18.02 14.14
N PHE A 152 5.86 -17.80 12.83
CA PHE A 152 4.56 -17.85 12.13
C PHE A 152 3.97 -19.24 12.08
N PHE A 153 4.82 -20.25 11.86
CA PHE A 153 4.40 -21.64 11.77
C PHE A 153 3.53 -22.07 12.96
N ALA A 154 3.87 -21.62 14.18
CA ALA A 154 3.13 -21.95 15.39
C ALA A 154 1.69 -21.41 15.42
N TYR A 155 1.39 -20.36 14.64
CA TYR A 155 0.08 -19.69 14.64
C TYR A 155 -0.73 -19.90 13.38
N THR A 156 -0.05 -19.86 12.23
CA THR A 156 -0.69 -19.85 10.91
C THR A 156 -0.52 -21.17 10.17
N GLY A 157 0.45 -22.00 10.58
CA GLY A 157 0.85 -23.21 9.87
C GLY A 157 1.71 -22.95 8.63
N MET A 158 1.99 -21.67 8.29
CA MET A 158 2.86 -21.33 7.16
C MET A 158 4.32 -21.57 7.49
N SER A 159 5.06 -22.10 6.51
CA SER A 159 6.52 -22.12 6.55
C SER A 159 7.09 -20.70 6.51
N GLU A 160 8.37 -20.55 6.90
CA GLU A 160 9.05 -19.26 6.85
C GLU A 160 9.07 -18.67 5.43
N GLN A 161 9.28 -19.51 4.41
CA GLN A 161 9.34 -19.06 3.02
C GLN A 161 7.96 -18.58 2.52
N GLU A 162 6.90 -19.34 2.78
CA GLU A 162 5.53 -18.93 2.42
C GLU A 162 5.14 -17.61 3.08
N ALA A 163 5.51 -17.42 4.35
CA ALA A 163 5.25 -16.17 5.05
C ALA A 163 6.03 -15.00 4.43
N ARG A 164 7.30 -15.20 4.07
CA ARG A 164 8.11 -14.18 3.39
C ARG A 164 7.50 -13.78 2.05
N ASP A 165 7.14 -14.77 1.23
CA ASP A 165 6.57 -14.52 -0.10
C ASP A 165 5.20 -13.82 -0.02
N LYS A 166 4.41 -14.11 1.03
CA LYS A 166 3.11 -13.50 1.24
C LYS A 166 3.19 -12.06 1.75
N TYR A 167 4.08 -11.77 2.71
CA TYR A 167 4.13 -10.49 3.41
C TYR A 167 5.25 -9.56 2.90
N THR A 168 5.96 -9.95 1.84
CA THR A 168 6.93 -9.09 1.16
C THR A 168 6.39 -8.75 -0.22
N PHE A 169 5.75 -7.58 -0.34
CA PHE A 169 5.32 -7.08 -1.64
C PHE A 169 6.53 -6.67 -2.47
N LYS A 170 6.57 -7.11 -3.73
CA LYS A 170 7.58 -6.62 -4.67
C LYS A 170 7.27 -5.18 -5.03
N SER A 171 8.29 -4.33 -5.00
CA SER A 171 8.16 -3.00 -5.53
C SER A 171 8.11 -3.03 -7.06
N TRP A 172 7.43 -2.07 -7.69
CA TRP A 172 7.59 -1.84 -9.14
C TRP A 172 8.98 -1.25 -9.48
N PHE A 173 9.75 -0.90 -8.44
CA PHE A 173 11.08 -0.33 -8.52
C PHE A 173 12.20 -1.36 -8.27
N ASP A 174 11.86 -2.62 -7.95
CA ASP A 174 12.79 -3.76 -7.79
C ASP A 174 12.80 -4.65 -9.04
#